data_AF-A0A7C6XFX3-F1
#
_entry.id   AF-A0A7C6XFX3-F1
#
_cell.length_a   1.000
_cell.length_b   1.000
_cell.length_c   1.000
_cell.angle_alpha   90.00
_cell.angle_beta   90.00
_cell.angle_gamma   90.00
#
_symmetry.space_group_name_H-M   'P 1'
#
loop_
_entity.id
_entity.type
_entity.pdbx_description
1 polymer ?
#
loop_
_entity_poly.entity_id
_entity_poly.type
_entity_poly.pdbx_seq_one_letter_code
_entity_poly.pdbx_strand_id
1 'polypeptide(L)'
;MDDTPTPRTKRTGLWIVLAIIAALLLACIAAALAGAIGFAVGRSQARAVGPVVEQRIERIPQQDLPLPEMPMMTSGWALVIDVTEDAPADRAGLREGDIIVSVDDESLSDEVTLADLIAEYEPGDEVELGVLRNGRERRIDVTLGSHPDDEDAPWLGLTYRQMPGAPTMYFEAPPVRGRLIPFSG
;
A
#
# COMPACT_ATOMS: atom_id res chain seq x y z
N MET A 1 -42.41 0.51 82.50
CA MET A 1 -42.40 -0.89 82.06
C MET A 1 -43.35 -0.98 80.89
N ASP A 2 -42.79 -1.43 79.78
CA ASP A 2 -43.40 -1.77 78.50
C ASP A 2 -43.80 -0.68 77.49
N ASP A 3 -43.24 -0.89 76.32
CA ASP A 3 -43.36 -0.19 75.06
C ASP A 3 -44.70 -0.49 74.39
N THR A 4 -45.15 0.40 73.51
CA THR A 4 -45.54 0.01 72.15
C THR A 4 -45.83 1.27 71.32
N PRO A 5 -45.00 1.60 70.32
CA PRO A 5 -45.37 2.56 69.30
C PRO A 5 -45.89 1.83 68.06
N THR A 6 -47.16 1.98 67.67
CA THR A 6 -47.65 1.62 66.31
C THR A 6 -48.91 2.40 65.92
N PRO A 7 -49.29 2.50 64.62
CA PRO A 7 -48.46 2.97 63.51
C PRO A 7 -49.21 3.97 62.60
N ARG A 8 -48.69 5.20 62.42
CA ARG A 8 -49.09 6.10 61.32
C ARG A 8 -48.16 5.94 60.12
N THR A 9 -48.10 4.74 59.52
CA THR A 9 -47.13 4.43 58.44
C THR A 9 -47.75 3.74 57.22
N LYS A 10 -49.08 3.77 57.03
CA LYS A 10 -49.71 3.15 55.86
C LYS A 10 -49.85 4.08 54.63
N ARG A 11 -49.97 5.41 54.83
CA ARG A 11 -50.17 6.35 53.71
C ARG A 11 -48.86 6.71 52.99
N THR A 12 -47.77 6.97 53.73
CA THR A 12 -46.48 7.35 53.13
C THR A 12 -45.85 6.21 52.32
N GLY A 13 -45.91 4.96 52.82
CA GLY A 13 -45.44 3.79 52.08
C GLY A 13 -46.24 3.54 50.79
N LEU A 14 -47.56 3.75 50.81
CA LEU A 14 -48.40 3.57 49.63
C LEU A 14 -48.06 4.58 48.51
N TRP A 15 -47.79 5.84 48.85
CA TRP A 15 -47.36 6.85 47.86
C TRP A 15 -45.97 6.56 47.29
N ILE A 16 -45.03 6.03 48.09
CA ILE A 16 -43.71 5.62 47.62
C ILE A 16 -43.82 4.43 46.67
N VAL A 17 -44.63 3.42 47.01
CA VAL A 17 -44.86 2.26 46.14
C VAL A 17 -45.54 2.67 44.84
N LEU A 18 -46.54 3.57 44.89
CA LEU A 18 -47.18 4.12 43.69
C LEU A 18 -46.19 4.91 42.81
N ALA A 19 -45.30 5.70 43.42
CA ALA A 19 -44.27 6.44 42.69
C ALA A 19 -43.26 5.51 42.00
N ILE A 20 -42.85 4.43 42.67
CA ILE A 20 -41.95 3.41 42.09
C ILE A 20 -42.62 2.67 40.95
N ILE A 21 -43.88 2.25 41.10
CA ILE A 21 -44.64 1.58 40.04
C ILE A 21 -44.82 2.52 38.85
N ALA A 22 -45.18 3.79 39.08
CA ALA A 22 -45.30 4.78 38.02
C ALA A 22 -43.97 5.00 37.29
N ALA A 23 -42.85 5.11 38.01
CA ALA A 23 -41.52 5.24 37.41
C ALA A 23 -41.10 4.01 36.61
N LEU A 24 -41.39 2.80 37.11
CA LEU A 24 -41.11 1.54 36.40
C LEU A 24 -41.98 1.40 35.13
N LEU A 25 -43.26 1.76 35.19
CA LEU A 25 -44.14 1.77 34.02
C LEU A 25 -43.65 2.77 32.96
N LEU A 26 -43.21 3.96 33.39
CA LEU A 26 -42.73 5.02 32.50
C LEU A 26 -41.40 4.62 31.83
N ALA A 27 -40.50 3.95 32.56
CA ALA A 27 -39.28 3.37 31.99
C ALA A 27 -39.59 2.24 30.98
N CYS A 28 -40.60 1.41 31.25
CA CYS A 28 -40.99 0.31 30.37
C CYS A 28 -41.60 0.82 29.05
N ILE A 29 -42.39 1.89 29.09
CA ILE A 29 -42.94 2.55 27.90
C ILE A 29 -41.81 3.16 27.05
N ALA A 30 -40.78 3.75 27.66
CA ALA A 30 -39.63 4.30 26.94
C ALA A 30 -38.81 3.21 26.21
N ALA A 31 -38.64 2.02 26.82
CA ALA A 31 -37.94 0.90 26.19
C ALA A 31 -38.71 0.33 24.97
N ALA A 32 -40.04 0.32 25.01
CA ALA A 32 -40.87 -0.16 23.89
C ALA A 32 -40.79 0.75 22.64
N LEU A 33 -40.56 2.05 22.82
CA LEU A 33 -40.40 2.98 21.70
C LEU A 33 -38.99 2.93 21.06
N ALA A 34 -37.96 2.58 21.82
CA ALA A 34 -36.59 2.42 21.31
C ALA A 34 -36.41 1.15 20.44
N GLY A 35 -37.18 0.08 20.69
CA GLY A 35 -37.11 -1.18 19.93
C GLY A 35 -37.75 -1.12 18.53
N ALA A 36 -38.66 -0.17 18.28
CA ALA A 36 -39.36 -0.08 16.99
C ALA A 36 -38.57 0.66 15.90
N ILE A 37 -37.62 1.52 16.28
CA ILE A 37 -36.80 2.30 15.32
C ILE A 37 -35.63 1.45 14.78
N GLY A 38 -35.09 0.54 15.58
CA GLY A 38 -34.01 -0.37 15.17
C GLY A 38 -34.39 -1.41 14.11
N PHE A 39 -35.68 -1.73 13.98
CA PHE A 39 -36.17 -2.70 12.97
C PHE A 39 -36.59 -2.04 11.63
N ALA A 40 -36.79 -0.73 11.61
CA ALA A 40 -37.24 0.00 10.42
C ALA A 40 -36.09 0.46 9.49
N VAL A 41 -34.85 0.56 10.00
CA VAL A 41 -33.67 0.96 9.20
C VAL A 41 -32.92 -0.27 8.62
N GLY A 42 -33.29 -1.49 9.01
CA GLY A 42 -32.65 -2.74 8.54
C GLY A 42 -33.31 -3.45 7.36
N ARG A 43 -34.38 -2.91 6.75
CA ARG A 43 -35.13 -3.59 5.66
C ARG A 43 -35.08 -2.90 4.30
N SER A 44 -34.35 -1.79 4.14
CA SER A 44 -34.20 -1.10 2.84
C SER A 44 -33.09 -1.66 1.95
N GLN A 45 -32.41 -2.75 2.35
CA GLN A 45 -31.34 -3.38 1.56
C GLN A 45 -31.74 -4.70 0.88
N ALA A 46 -33.04 -5.03 0.79
CA ALA A 46 -33.50 -6.10 -0.11
C ALA A 46 -33.77 -5.54 -1.51
N ARG A 47 -32.72 -5.01 -2.16
CA ARG A 47 -32.75 -4.87 -3.63
C ARG A 47 -32.81 -6.28 -4.20
N ALA A 48 -33.86 -6.54 -4.97
CA ALA A 48 -34.02 -7.75 -5.75
C ALA A 48 -32.72 -8.07 -6.51
N VAL A 49 -32.03 -9.13 -6.08
CA VAL A 49 -31.01 -9.79 -6.87
C VAL A 49 -31.77 -10.61 -7.91
N GLY A 50 -31.91 -10.06 -9.11
CA GLY A 50 -32.23 -10.85 -10.30
C GLY A 50 -31.14 -11.89 -10.55
N PRO A 51 -31.38 -12.92 -11.37
CA PRO A 51 -30.35 -13.90 -11.69
C PRO A 51 -29.18 -13.18 -12.38
N VAL A 52 -28.08 -12.97 -11.66
CA VAL A 52 -26.78 -12.60 -12.22
C VAL A 52 -26.19 -13.87 -12.84
N VAL A 53 -26.83 -14.32 -13.92
CA VAL A 53 -26.34 -15.36 -14.83
C VAL A 53 -26.33 -14.76 -16.22
N GLU A 54 -25.51 -13.73 -16.37
CA GLU A 54 -24.82 -13.40 -17.61
C GLU A 54 -23.65 -12.50 -17.22
N GLN A 55 -22.62 -13.15 -16.66
CA GLN A 55 -21.27 -12.65 -16.87
C GLN A 55 -20.99 -12.76 -18.36
N ARG A 56 -21.53 -11.81 -19.13
CA ARG A 56 -20.84 -11.33 -20.29
C ARG A 56 -19.53 -10.77 -19.72
N ILE A 57 -18.51 -11.62 -19.74
CA ILE A 57 -17.13 -11.19 -19.81
C ILE A 57 -17.09 -10.35 -21.08
N GLU A 58 -17.56 -9.10 -20.99
CA GLU A 58 -16.96 -8.04 -21.76
C GLU A 58 -15.50 -8.18 -21.35
N ARG A 59 -14.73 -8.79 -22.26
CA ARG A 59 -13.30 -8.72 -22.25
C ARG A 59 -13.03 -7.31 -21.77
N ILE A 60 -12.43 -7.16 -20.58
CA ILE A 60 -11.57 -6.02 -20.37
C ILE A 60 -10.80 -6.00 -21.67
N PRO A 61 -10.96 -4.98 -22.55
CA PRO A 61 -10.03 -4.86 -23.63
C PRO A 61 -8.74 -4.92 -22.87
N GLN A 62 -7.92 -5.93 -23.13
CA GLN A 62 -6.51 -5.70 -23.02
C GLN A 62 -6.34 -4.57 -24.02
N GLN A 63 -6.63 -3.34 -23.59
CA GLN A 63 -5.79 -2.22 -23.86
C GLN A 63 -4.47 -2.87 -23.54
N ASP A 64 -3.79 -3.24 -24.61
CA ASP A 64 -2.36 -3.17 -24.67
C ASP A 64 -2.05 -1.83 -24.00
N LEU A 65 -2.06 -1.84 -22.66
CA LEU A 65 -1.33 -0.91 -21.88
C LEU A 65 0.01 -1.12 -22.53
N PRO A 66 0.56 -0.12 -23.27
CA PRO A 66 1.97 -0.16 -23.51
C PRO A 66 2.50 -0.19 -22.09
N LEU A 67 2.82 -1.40 -21.60
CA LEU A 67 3.76 -1.53 -20.53
C LEU A 67 4.88 -0.66 -21.08
N PRO A 68 5.25 0.45 -20.41
CA PRO A 68 6.44 1.16 -20.81
C PRO A 68 7.48 0.07 -21.05
N GLU A 69 8.22 0.15 -22.17
CA GLU A 69 9.34 -0.74 -22.45
C GLU A 69 10.37 -0.52 -21.33
N MET A 70 10.02 -0.91 -20.12
CA MET A 70 10.90 -1.13 -19.02
C MET A 70 11.60 -2.38 -19.47
N PRO A 71 12.90 -2.31 -19.76
CA PRO A 71 13.64 -3.52 -20.03
C PRO A 71 13.31 -4.46 -18.87
N MET A 72 12.84 -5.66 -19.20
CA MET A 72 12.74 -6.73 -18.22
C MET A 72 14.18 -7.07 -17.85
N MET A 73 14.78 -6.23 -17.01
CA MET A 73 16.18 -6.29 -16.67
C MET A 73 16.40 -7.60 -15.94
N THR A 74 17.37 -8.37 -16.42
CA THR A 74 17.71 -9.67 -15.84
C THR A 74 18.45 -9.51 -14.50
N SER A 75 18.96 -8.31 -14.23
CA SER A 75 19.64 -7.93 -12.98
C SER A 75 18.85 -6.86 -12.23
N GLY A 76 19.09 -6.77 -10.92
CA GLY A 76 18.55 -5.72 -10.07
C GLY A 76 18.93 -4.31 -10.51
N TRP A 77 18.10 -3.34 -10.14
CA TRP A 77 18.24 -1.93 -10.52
C TRP A 77 17.63 -1.02 -9.45
N ALA A 78 17.98 0.26 -9.47
CA ALA A 78 17.50 1.24 -8.49
C ALA A 78 16.64 2.32 -9.16
N LEU A 79 15.36 2.42 -8.76
CA LEU A 79 14.46 3.49 -9.18
C LEU A 79 14.67 4.73 -8.30
N VAL A 80 15.01 5.86 -8.90
CA VAL A 80 15.07 7.15 -8.21
C VAL A 80 13.64 7.62 -7.92
N ILE A 81 13.30 7.71 -6.64
CA ILE A 81 11.98 8.13 -6.14
C ILE A 81 11.94 9.63 -5.88
N ASP A 82 13.03 10.17 -5.34
CA ASP A 82 13.13 11.58 -5.01
C ASP A 82 14.61 11.99 -5.00
N VAL A 83 14.88 13.25 -5.35
CA VAL A 83 16.22 13.82 -5.35
C VAL A 83 16.22 15.02 -4.41
N THR A 84 17.11 14.99 -3.41
CA THR A 84 17.22 16.07 -2.43
C THR A 84 17.76 17.32 -3.12
N GLU A 85 17.07 18.45 -2.95
CA GLU A 85 17.48 19.74 -3.49
C GLU A 85 18.89 20.12 -3.02
N ASP A 86 19.70 20.67 -3.93
CA ASP A 86 21.10 21.06 -3.71
C ASP A 86 22.02 19.89 -3.33
N ALA A 87 21.58 18.65 -3.38
CA ALA A 87 22.41 17.49 -3.06
C ALA A 87 23.27 17.05 -4.28
N PRO A 88 24.27 16.16 -4.09
CA PRO A 88 25.15 15.70 -5.17
C PRO A 88 24.43 15.23 -6.44
N ALA A 89 23.40 14.41 -6.28
CA ALA A 89 22.58 13.91 -7.38
C ALA A 89 21.83 15.01 -8.15
N ASP A 90 21.29 16.00 -7.44
CA ASP A 90 20.60 17.14 -8.05
C ASP A 90 21.57 17.99 -8.89
N ARG A 91 22.74 18.29 -8.34
CA ARG A 91 23.81 19.04 -9.02
C ARG A 91 24.32 18.31 -10.28
N ALA A 92 24.35 16.98 -10.24
CA ALA A 92 24.68 16.15 -11.39
C ALA A 92 23.53 16.02 -12.41
N GLY A 93 22.32 16.46 -12.06
CA GLY A 93 21.16 16.46 -12.95
C GLY A 93 20.41 15.14 -13.03
N LEU A 94 20.54 14.28 -12.01
CA LEU A 94 19.62 13.17 -11.77
C LEU A 94 18.21 13.68 -11.49
N ARG A 95 17.20 12.86 -11.80
CA ARG A 95 15.79 13.24 -11.68
C ARG A 95 14.96 12.08 -11.16
N GLU A 96 13.83 12.42 -10.55
CA GLU A 96 12.77 11.45 -10.25
C GLU A 96 12.41 10.64 -11.51
N GLY A 97 12.29 9.32 -11.34
CA GLY A 97 11.97 8.38 -12.41
C GLY A 97 13.18 7.89 -13.21
N ASP A 98 14.40 8.35 -12.88
CA ASP A 98 15.62 7.73 -13.39
C ASP A 98 15.80 6.33 -12.85
N ILE A 99 16.35 5.45 -13.68
CA ILE A 99 16.67 4.07 -13.30
C ILE A 99 18.18 3.93 -13.33
N ILE A 100 18.80 3.72 -12.17
CA ILE A 100 20.24 3.49 -12.05
C ILE A 100 20.50 1.98 -12.22
N VAL A 101 21.45 1.64 -13.09
CA VAL A 101 21.77 0.26 -13.49
C VAL A 101 23.23 -0.11 -13.25
N SER A 102 24.12 0.88 -13.14
CA SER A 102 25.53 0.67 -12.79
C SER A 102 26.10 1.87 -12.06
N VAL A 103 27.19 1.61 -11.33
CA VAL A 103 28.12 2.60 -10.78
C VAL A 103 29.49 2.25 -11.33
N ASP A 104 30.08 3.17 -12.08
CA ASP A 104 31.29 2.97 -12.89
C ASP A 104 31.19 1.70 -13.76
N ASP A 105 32.15 0.79 -13.62
CA ASP A 105 32.21 -0.48 -14.35
C ASP A 105 31.38 -1.60 -13.71
N GLU A 106 30.72 -1.34 -12.56
CA GLU A 106 29.97 -2.35 -11.81
C GLU A 106 28.45 -2.20 -11.94
N SER A 107 27.79 -3.29 -12.33
CA SER A 107 26.33 -3.32 -12.53
C SER A 107 25.60 -3.71 -11.24
N LEU A 108 24.46 -3.08 -11.01
CA LEU A 108 23.56 -3.45 -9.93
C LEU A 108 23.00 -4.86 -10.18
N SER A 109 22.76 -5.59 -9.10
CA SER A 109 22.15 -6.92 -9.13
C SER A 109 21.17 -7.11 -7.97
N ASP A 110 20.64 -8.32 -7.83
CA ASP A 110 19.77 -8.65 -6.68
C ASP A 110 20.56 -8.75 -5.37
N GLU A 111 21.86 -9.05 -5.47
CA GLU A 111 22.77 -9.21 -4.33
C GLU A 111 23.56 -7.94 -4.04
N VAL A 112 23.80 -7.12 -5.07
CA VAL A 112 24.59 -5.88 -5.00
C VAL A 112 23.68 -4.69 -5.25
N THR A 113 23.44 -3.90 -4.20
CA THR A 113 22.58 -2.72 -4.27
C THR A 113 23.36 -1.45 -4.59
N LEU A 114 22.64 -0.38 -4.95
CA LEU A 114 23.26 0.94 -5.13
C LEU A 114 24.04 1.41 -3.89
N ALA A 115 23.50 1.19 -2.69
CA ALA A 115 24.17 1.62 -1.46
C ALA A 115 25.45 0.83 -1.20
N ASP A 116 25.47 -0.47 -1.54
CA ASP A 116 26.67 -1.30 -1.38
C ASP A 116 27.81 -0.76 -2.25
N LEU A 117 27.51 -0.43 -3.52
CA LEU A 117 28.49 0.11 -4.44
C LEU A 117 29.00 1.48 -4.02
N ILE A 118 28.11 2.36 -3.58
CA ILE A 118 28.48 3.72 -3.15
C ILE A 118 29.31 3.69 -1.86
N ALA A 119 29.08 2.71 -0.98
CA ALA A 119 29.82 2.55 0.27
C ALA A 119 31.30 2.17 0.08
N GLU A 120 31.72 1.78 -1.13
CA GLU A 120 33.12 1.50 -1.44
C GLU A 120 33.96 2.76 -1.68
N TYR A 121 33.31 3.93 -1.78
CA TYR A 121 33.92 5.22 -2.08
C TYR A 121 33.98 6.14 -0.88
N GLU A 122 34.75 7.22 -0.99
CA GLU A 122 34.86 8.27 0.02
C GLU A 122 34.04 9.51 -0.39
N PRO A 123 33.53 10.31 0.57
CA PRO A 123 32.99 11.62 0.27
C PRO A 123 33.99 12.48 -0.52
N GLY A 124 33.55 13.03 -1.65
CA GLY A 124 34.39 13.80 -2.58
C GLY A 124 34.87 13.01 -3.80
N ASP A 125 34.73 11.69 -3.82
CA ASP A 125 35.02 10.88 -5.00
C ASP A 125 34.01 11.13 -6.12
N GLU A 126 34.46 11.00 -7.37
CA GLU A 126 33.62 11.09 -8.56
C GLU A 126 33.33 9.68 -9.08
N VAL A 127 32.03 9.39 -9.29
CA VAL A 127 31.55 8.09 -9.80
C VAL A 127 30.67 8.31 -11.04
N GLU A 128 30.81 7.43 -12.04
CA GLU A 128 29.98 7.45 -13.25
C GLU A 128 28.72 6.59 -13.04
N LEU A 129 27.54 7.20 -12.97
CA LEU A 129 26.29 6.44 -12.89
C LEU A 129 25.78 6.07 -14.28
N GLY A 130 25.53 4.77 -14.50
CA GLY A 130 24.75 4.28 -15.62
C GLY A 130 23.26 4.46 -15.35
N VAL A 131 22.60 5.30 -16.14
CA VAL A 131 21.20 5.71 -15.94
C VAL A 131 20.37 5.46 -17.19
N LEU A 132 19.22 4.80 -17.01
CA LEU A 132 18.16 4.70 -18.00
C LEU A 132 17.12 5.80 -17.74
N ARG A 133 16.97 6.70 -18.71
CA ARG A 133 15.96 7.78 -18.70
C ARG A 133 15.17 7.76 -19.99
N ASN A 134 13.86 7.52 -19.91
CA ASN A 134 12.97 7.36 -21.08
C ASN A 134 13.46 6.27 -22.04
N GLY A 135 13.94 5.15 -21.50
CA GLY A 135 14.45 4.00 -22.29
C GLY A 135 15.79 4.24 -22.99
N ARG A 136 16.49 5.35 -22.68
CA ARG A 136 17.82 5.64 -23.23
C ARG A 136 18.86 5.61 -22.12
N GLU A 137 19.96 4.92 -22.38
CA GLU A 137 21.14 4.92 -21.53
C GLU A 137 21.82 6.28 -21.55
N ARG A 138 22.28 6.69 -20.37
CA ARG A 138 22.99 7.91 -20.07
C ARG A 138 24.07 7.57 -19.06
N ARG A 139 25.18 8.29 -19.16
CA ARG A 139 26.21 8.33 -18.12
C ARG A 139 26.12 9.68 -17.44
N ILE A 140 26.12 9.67 -16.12
CA ILE A 140 26.03 10.88 -15.31
C ILE A 140 27.14 10.79 -14.26
N ASP A 141 28.13 11.65 -14.39
CA ASP A 141 29.20 11.79 -13.40
C ASP A 141 28.65 12.51 -12.16
N VAL A 142 28.88 11.94 -10.98
CA VAL A 142 28.43 12.49 -9.70
C VAL A 142 29.59 12.53 -8.73
N THR A 143 29.89 13.70 -8.20
CA THR A 143 30.81 13.84 -7.06
C THR A 143 30.07 13.59 -5.75
N LEU A 144 30.43 12.53 -5.03
CA LEU A 144 29.79 12.13 -3.78
C LEU A 144 29.94 13.20 -2.70
N GLY A 145 28.88 13.41 -1.93
CA GLY A 145 28.90 14.28 -0.75
C GLY A 145 29.00 13.47 0.54
N SER A 146 29.16 14.17 1.66
CA SER A 146 29.03 13.58 2.98
C SER A 146 27.56 13.41 3.37
N HIS A 147 27.22 12.30 4.02
CA HIS A 147 25.88 12.07 4.55
C HIS A 147 25.58 13.07 5.68
N PRO A 148 24.38 13.67 5.76
CA PRO A 148 24.06 14.70 6.76
C PRO A 148 24.12 14.20 8.21
N ASP A 149 23.88 12.91 8.43
CA ASP A 149 23.95 12.27 9.75
C ASP A 149 25.31 11.60 10.04
N ASP A 150 26.15 11.42 9.02
CA ASP A 150 27.45 10.73 9.11
C ASP A 150 28.42 11.32 8.09
N GLU A 151 29.34 12.20 8.55
CA GLU A 151 30.21 12.97 7.66
C GLU A 151 31.19 12.10 6.85
N ASP A 152 31.52 10.91 7.36
CA ASP A 152 32.43 9.97 6.73
C ASP A 152 31.72 9.04 5.74
N ALA A 153 30.37 9.01 5.74
CA ALA A 153 29.60 8.16 4.84
C ALA A 153 29.38 8.86 3.48
N PRO A 154 29.70 8.21 2.35
CA PRO A 154 29.43 8.73 1.02
C PRO A 154 27.92 8.81 0.78
N TRP A 155 27.49 9.88 0.11
CA TRP A 155 26.08 10.16 -0.08
C TRP A 155 25.80 10.77 -1.45
N LEU A 156 24.84 10.18 -2.15
CA LEU A 156 24.33 10.70 -3.43
C LEU A 156 23.28 11.79 -3.24
N GLY A 157 22.56 11.84 -2.12
CA GLY A 157 21.48 12.81 -1.97
C GLY A 157 20.18 12.46 -2.70
N LEU A 158 19.83 11.17 -2.74
CA LEU A 158 18.58 10.72 -3.35
C LEU A 158 17.90 9.65 -2.50
N THR A 159 16.59 9.52 -2.67
CA THR A 159 15.80 8.38 -2.18
C THR A 159 15.56 7.44 -3.35
N TYR A 160 15.86 6.16 -3.17
CA TYR A 160 15.64 5.16 -4.21
C TYR A 160 14.89 3.93 -3.68
N ARG A 161 14.35 3.16 -4.62
CA ARG A 161 13.81 1.83 -4.37
C ARG A 161 14.62 0.82 -5.17
N GLN A 162 15.25 -0.11 -4.46
CA GLN A 162 15.84 -1.28 -5.09
C GLN A 162 14.71 -2.14 -5.67
N MET A 163 14.86 -2.49 -6.93
CA MET A 163 13.96 -3.37 -7.66
C MET A 163 14.75 -4.62 -8.04
N PRO A 164 14.28 -5.82 -7.67
CA PRO A 164 14.93 -7.03 -8.13
C PRO A 164 14.80 -7.15 -9.65
N GLY A 165 15.79 -7.80 -10.26
CA GLY A 165 15.71 -8.25 -11.62
C GLY A 165 14.51 -9.17 -11.81
N ALA A 166 14.01 -9.25 -13.04
CA ALA A 166 13.03 -10.26 -13.36
C ALA A 166 13.67 -11.63 -13.06
N PRO A 167 13.03 -12.50 -12.25
CA PRO A 167 13.60 -13.80 -11.97
C PRO A 167 13.81 -14.51 -13.31
N THR A 168 15.04 -14.94 -13.60
CA THR A 168 15.39 -15.75 -14.78
C THR A 168 14.76 -17.15 -14.72
N MET A 169 13.70 -17.35 -13.93
CA MET A 169 13.02 -18.61 -13.75
C MET A 169 12.32 -18.97 -15.06
N TYR A 170 13.09 -19.70 -15.87
CA TYR A 170 12.71 -20.62 -16.92
C TYR A 170 11.20 -20.66 -17.16
N PHE A 171 10.83 -20.06 -18.29
CA PHE A 171 9.78 -20.56 -19.14
C PHE A 171 10.15 -22.01 -19.58
N GLU A 172 10.18 -22.98 -18.67
CA GLU A 172 9.80 -24.34 -19.05
C GLU A 172 8.31 -24.27 -19.34
N ALA A 173 7.98 -23.81 -20.54
CA ALA A 173 6.66 -24.00 -21.09
C ALA A 173 6.32 -25.48 -20.87
N PRO A 174 5.20 -25.82 -20.20
CA PRO A 174 4.76 -27.20 -20.20
C PRO A 174 4.74 -27.65 -21.67
N PRO A 175 5.27 -28.84 -22.02
CA PRO A 175 5.36 -29.25 -23.40
C PRO A 175 3.98 -29.11 -24.00
N VAL A 176 3.82 -28.17 -24.92
CA VAL A 176 2.58 -27.99 -25.66
C VAL A 176 2.38 -29.30 -26.41
N ARG A 177 1.53 -30.18 -25.86
CA ARG A 177 0.95 -31.28 -26.61
C ARG A 177 -0.10 -30.70 -27.55
N GLY A 178 0.37 -29.85 -28.46
CA GLY A 178 -0.41 -29.26 -29.54
C GLY A 178 -0.19 -30.08 -30.79
N ARG A 179 -1.15 -30.96 -31.07
CA ARG A 179 -1.28 -31.68 -32.33
C ARG A 179 -1.26 -30.67 -33.49
N LEU A 180 -0.26 -30.79 -34.37
CA LEU A 180 -0.23 -30.10 -35.66
C LEU A 180 -1.50 -30.47 -36.43
N ILE A 181 -2.41 -29.51 -36.63
CA ILE A 181 -3.46 -29.61 -37.64
C ILE A 181 -2.87 -28.96 -38.90
N PRO A 182 -2.54 -29.72 -39.95
CA PRO A 182 -2.15 -29.10 -41.21
C PRO A 182 -3.38 -28.41 -41.81
N PHE A 183 -3.29 -27.10 -41.98
CA PHE A 183 -4.11 -26.39 -42.96
C PHE A 183 -3.58 -26.77 -44.35
N SER A 184 -4.26 -27.69 -45.02
CA SER A 184 -4.15 -27.84 -46.48
C SER A 184 -5.34 -27.13 -47.11
N GLY A 185 -5.04 -26.10 -47.90
CA GLY A 185 -5.96 -25.50 -48.87
C GLY A 185 -6.09 -26.32 -50.14
#